data_AF-A0A4R1UG07-F1
#
_entry.id   AF-A0A4R1UG07-F1
#
_cell.length_a   1.000
_cell.length_b   1.000
_cell.length_c   1.000
_cell.angle_alpha   90.00
_cell.angle_beta   90.00
_cell.angle_gamma   90.00
#
_symmetry.space_group_name_H-M   'P 1'
#
loop_
_entity.id
_entity.type
_entity.pdbx_description
1 polymer ?
#
loop_
_entity_poly.entity_id
_entity_poly.type
_entity_poly.pdbx_seq_one_letter_code
_entity_poly.pdbx_strand_id
1 'polypeptide(L)'
;MDKIPESAADRDALTLSALFLGRIQGATRLLPEPCLRVLAARIIRESLIAALRQEGHSFTDQRFHEWFAGLKTLTDDPGHNLRPARAICQAILTEFSHSSWPHLAEAAQNLTRAFMAPADFIRSGHEAVHEDLNTVIAEARRLLASIDPLEDELPFQAVSALFKAARTNVRFGLQEAGLQMIHGPGRSLAHEVRVPENSRWALDILAGEFLSSPQGLPLAFPLPSLVRLSAPCDFPYEDVPDPLTPSPRDDAPAALRDALWQLDRMLGEAGEQVDLIRERSGGRRSSGRSTPVLEFLAGFGTLRSAQIEQLVGASRLGVRTILTAIAEMGLLASEASHNRTLMYRYAPSAQTVSGQGEGAGEFAFSRDALDEYEASMNAIDELLGRTSGSADKP
;
A
#
# COMPACT_ATOMS: atom_id res chain seq x y z
N MET A 1 22.84 28.68 -16.77
CA MET A 1 22.83 27.20 -16.91
C MET A 1 23.67 26.67 -15.76
N ASP A 2 23.19 26.84 -14.54
CA ASP A 2 23.90 26.43 -13.34
C ASP A 2 23.46 25.02 -12.98
N LYS A 3 24.34 24.05 -13.24
CA LYS A 3 24.21 22.70 -12.69
C LYS A 3 24.45 22.82 -11.19
N ILE A 4 23.35 22.85 -10.42
CA ILE A 4 23.39 22.60 -8.97
C ILE A 4 24.14 21.26 -8.79
N PRO A 5 25.16 21.17 -7.91
CA PRO A 5 25.87 19.92 -7.69
C PRO A 5 24.91 18.92 -7.04
N GLU A 6 24.48 17.94 -7.84
CA GLU A 6 23.69 16.78 -7.42
C GLU A 6 24.42 16.08 -6.26
N SER A 7 23.75 15.97 -5.11
CA SER A 7 24.37 15.43 -3.91
C SER A 7 24.79 13.97 -4.17
N ALA A 8 25.81 13.46 -3.47
CA ALA A 8 26.24 12.07 -3.63
C ALA A 8 25.07 11.09 -3.36
N ALA A 9 24.21 11.42 -2.40
CA ALA A 9 23.02 10.64 -2.07
C ALA A 9 21.99 10.61 -3.21
N ASP A 10 21.80 11.73 -3.92
CA ASP A 10 20.88 11.79 -5.08
C ASP A 10 21.40 10.93 -6.22
N ARG A 11 22.71 10.99 -6.49
CA ARG A 11 23.38 10.14 -7.49
C ARG A 11 23.26 8.65 -7.16
N ASP A 12 23.43 8.28 -5.90
CA ASP A 12 23.25 6.90 -5.44
C ASP A 12 21.79 6.46 -5.61
N ALA A 13 20.82 7.34 -5.28
CA ALA A 13 19.40 7.05 -5.45
C ALA A 13 19.00 6.88 -6.92
N LEU A 14 19.52 7.71 -7.83
CA LEU A 14 19.29 7.57 -9.28
C LEU A 14 19.94 6.30 -9.83
N THR A 15 21.15 5.95 -9.38
CA THR A 15 21.85 4.72 -9.78
C THR A 15 21.05 3.48 -9.38
N LEU A 16 20.56 3.44 -8.14
CA LEU A 16 19.69 2.36 -7.67
C LEU A 16 18.34 2.35 -8.40
N SER A 17 17.77 3.51 -8.69
CA SER A 17 16.55 3.63 -9.50
C SER A 17 16.73 3.02 -10.89
N ALA A 18 17.85 3.32 -11.56
CA ALA A 18 18.18 2.73 -12.85
C ALA A 18 18.31 1.20 -12.79
N LEU A 19 18.96 0.68 -11.73
CA LEU A 19 19.10 -0.75 -11.51
C LEU A 19 17.74 -1.44 -11.34
N PHE A 20 16.87 -0.92 -10.46
CA PHE A 20 15.55 -1.50 -10.24
C PHE A 20 14.68 -1.39 -11.49
N LEU A 21 14.73 -0.26 -12.20
CA LEU A 21 14.02 -0.09 -13.47
C LEU A 21 14.45 -1.14 -14.50
N GLY A 22 15.75 -1.37 -14.67
CA GLY A 22 16.27 -2.39 -15.58
C GLY A 22 15.82 -3.81 -15.21
N ARG A 23 15.79 -4.13 -13.90
CA ARG A 23 15.25 -5.41 -13.41
C ARG A 23 13.76 -5.56 -13.70
N ILE A 24 12.96 -4.52 -13.44
CA ILE A 24 11.53 -4.51 -13.72
C ILE A 24 11.28 -4.68 -15.23
N GLN A 25 11.98 -3.93 -16.07
CA GLN A 25 11.89 -4.04 -17.54
C GLN A 25 12.27 -5.43 -18.05
N GLY A 26 13.31 -6.05 -17.48
CA GLY A 26 13.67 -7.43 -17.81
C GLY A 26 12.61 -8.43 -17.38
N ALA A 27 12.12 -8.29 -16.15
CA ALA A 27 11.19 -9.24 -15.56
C ALA A 27 9.78 -9.13 -16.16
N THR A 28 9.28 -7.95 -16.53
CA THR A 28 7.97 -7.82 -17.22
C THR A 28 7.95 -8.46 -18.60
N ARG A 29 9.11 -8.60 -19.26
CA ARG A 29 9.24 -9.30 -20.54
C ARG A 29 9.31 -10.83 -20.41
N LEU A 30 9.75 -11.33 -19.26
CA LEU A 30 10.06 -12.75 -19.06
C LEU A 30 9.04 -13.47 -18.17
N LEU A 31 8.39 -12.76 -17.25
CA LEU A 31 7.48 -13.38 -16.29
C LEU A 31 6.17 -13.82 -16.95
N PRO A 32 5.63 -14.98 -16.54
CA PRO A 32 4.38 -15.49 -17.09
C PRO A 32 3.19 -14.66 -16.61
N GLU A 33 2.10 -14.70 -17.38
CA GLU A 33 0.87 -13.93 -17.14
C GLU A 33 0.32 -14.05 -15.69
N PRO A 34 0.30 -15.23 -15.03
CA PRO A 34 -0.16 -15.34 -13.64
C PRO A 34 0.62 -14.45 -12.66
N CYS A 35 1.92 -14.22 -12.88
CA CYS A 35 2.72 -13.33 -12.04
C CYS A 35 2.22 -11.89 -12.15
N LEU A 36 1.87 -11.46 -13.37
CA LEU A 36 1.33 -10.12 -13.60
C LEU A 36 -0.06 -9.94 -13.00
N ARG A 37 -0.89 -10.99 -12.93
CA ARG A 37 -2.18 -10.98 -12.24
C ARG A 37 -2.04 -10.85 -10.73
N VAL A 38 -1.12 -11.61 -10.13
CA VAL A 38 -0.77 -11.49 -8.70
C VAL A 38 -0.25 -10.08 -8.41
N LEU A 39 0.65 -9.57 -9.25
CA LEU A 39 1.19 -8.23 -9.13
C LEU A 39 0.09 -7.16 -9.22
N ALA A 40 -0.80 -7.25 -10.20
CA ALA A 40 -1.90 -6.29 -10.37
C ALA A 40 -2.79 -6.22 -9.13
N ALA A 41 -3.23 -7.38 -8.62
CA ALA A 41 -4.03 -7.45 -7.41
C ALA A 41 -3.28 -6.88 -6.17
N ARG A 42 -1.97 -7.08 -6.09
CA ARG A 42 -1.12 -6.54 -5.03
C ARG A 42 -0.97 -5.02 -5.12
N ILE A 43 -0.67 -4.48 -6.30
CA ILE A 43 -0.53 -3.04 -6.52
C ILE A 43 -1.84 -2.33 -6.17
N ILE A 44 -3.00 -2.93 -6.49
CA ILE A 44 -4.29 -2.39 -6.08
C ILE A 44 -4.38 -2.33 -4.54
N ARG A 45 -4.07 -3.42 -3.82
CA ARG A 45 -4.06 -3.39 -2.35
C ARG A 45 -3.16 -2.27 -1.82
N GLU A 46 -1.91 -2.23 -2.27
CA GLU A 46 -0.94 -1.23 -1.77
C GLU A 46 -1.39 0.20 -2.08
N SER A 47 -2.00 0.43 -3.24
CA SER A 47 -2.54 1.76 -3.61
C SER A 47 -3.72 2.17 -2.75
N LEU A 48 -4.65 1.25 -2.46
CA LEU A 48 -5.77 1.52 -1.57
C LEU A 48 -5.29 1.83 -0.15
N ILE A 49 -4.37 1.02 0.38
CA ILE A 49 -3.81 1.22 1.73
C ILE A 49 -3.02 2.52 1.80
N ALA A 50 -2.16 2.80 0.83
CA ALA A 50 -1.37 4.03 0.78
C ALA A 50 -2.26 5.27 0.68
N ALA A 51 -3.30 5.25 -0.17
CA ALA A 51 -4.23 6.36 -0.30
C ALA A 51 -4.98 6.66 1.00
N LEU A 52 -5.51 5.62 1.65
CA LEU A 52 -6.21 5.77 2.93
C LEU A 52 -5.27 6.30 4.03
N ARG A 53 -4.03 5.82 4.08
CA ARG A 53 -3.01 6.32 5.03
C ARG A 53 -2.63 7.77 4.74
N GLN A 54 -2.50 8.16 3.47
CA GLN A 54 -2.22 9.55 3.09
C GLN A 54 -3.37 10.49 3.47
N GLU A 55 -4.62 10.06 3.29
CA GLU A 55 -5.81 10.79 3.75
C GLU A 55 -5.93 10.81 5.29
N GLY A 56 -5.07 10.10 6.03
CA GLY A 56 -5.02 10.15 7.50
C GLY A 56 -5.82 9.06 8.22
N HIS A 57 -6.36 8.07 7.50
CA HIS A 57 -7.00 6.91 8.12
C HIS A 57 -5.95 6.03 8.81
N SER A 58 -6.16 5.73 10.10
CA SER A 58 -5.27 4.88 10.90
C SER A 58 -5.88 3.50 11.11
N PHE A 59 -5.20 2.46 10.62
CA PHE A 59 -5.67 1.08 10.70
C PHE A 59 -4.50 0.10 10.55
N THR A 60 -4.72 -1.15 10.99
CA THR A 60 -3.81 -2.28 10.72
C THR A 60 -4.19 -2.98 9.42
N ASP A 61 -3.24 -3.67 8.79
CA ASP A 61 -3.50 -4.40 7.55
C ASP A 61 -4.60 -5.46 7.71
N GLN A 62 -4.62 -6.16 8.86
CA GLN A 62 -5.71 -7.08 9.19
C GLN A 62 -7.07 -6.36 9.22
N ARG A 63 -7.13 -5.19 9.86
CA ARG A 63 -8.37 -4.40 9.94
C ARG A 63 -8.82 -3.90 8.57
N PHE A 64 -7.88 -3.53 7.69
CA PHE A 64 -8.20 -3.19 6.30
C PHE A 64 -8.91 -4.35 5.60
N HIS A 65 -8.40 -5.58 5.71
CA HIS A 65 -9.04 -6.74 5.09
C HIS A 65 -10.43 -7.06 5.67
N GLU A 66 -10.59 -6.96 7.00
CA GLU A 66 -11.88 -7.15 7.66
C GLU A 66 -12.90 -6.08 7.25
N TRP A 67 -12.46 -4.83 7.15
CA TRP A 67 -13.29 -3.72 6.65
C TRP A 67 -13.65 -3.88 5.18
N PHE A 68 -12.68 -4.19 4.30
CA PHE A 68 -12.90 -4.43 2.88
C PHE A 68 -13.89 -5.58 2.63
N ALA A 69 -13.88 -6.58 3.52
CA ALA A 69 -14.82 -7.71 3.56
C ALA A 69 -16.19 -7.39 4.20
N GLY A 70 -16.41 -6.16 4.66
CA GLY A 70 -17.68 -5.73 5.26
C GLY A 70 -17.94 -6.30 6.66
N LEU A 71 -16.89 -6.67 7.41
CA LEU A 71 -17.02 -7.31 8.72
C LEU A 71 -16.89 -6.33 9.88
N LYS A 72 -16.18 -5.22 9.68
CA LYS A 72 -15.94 -4.15 10.68
C LYS A 72 -15.85 -2.78 10.02
N THR A 73 -15.85 -1.72 10.82
CA THR A 73 -15.46 -0.37 10.40
C THR A 73 -13.94 -0.25 10.29
N LEU A 74 -13.47 0.61 9.39
CA LEU A 74 -12.03 0.81 9.15
C LEU A 74 -11.33 1.40 10.38
N THR A 75 -11.96 2.40 11.00
CA THR A 75 -11.50 3.04 12.25
C THR A 75 -12.60 2.95 13.30
N ASP A 76 -12.22 2.99 14.58
CA ASP A 76 -13.17 3.07 15.70
C ASP A 76 -13.68 4.51 15.89
N ASP A 77 -12.82 5.49 15.63
CA ASP A 77 -13.13 6.92 15.65
C ASP A 77 -12.93 7.50 14.24
N PRO A 78 -14.00 7.68 13.44
CA PRO A 78 -13.90 8.34 12.15
C PRO A 78 -13.69 9.83 12.40
N GLY A 79 -12.46 10.32 12.17
CA GLY A 79 -12.16 11.75 12.24
C GLY A 79 -13.17 12.53 11.40
N HIS A 80 -13.89 13.46 12.03
CA HIS A 80 -15.05 14.14 11.41
C HIS A 80 -14.76 14.90 10.11
N ASN A 81 -13.48 15.11 9.78
CA ASN A 81 -13.03 15.87 8.63
C ASN A 81 -12.41 15.00 7.52
N LEU A 82 -12.33 13.68 7.68
CA LEU A 82 -11.70 12.82 6.67
C LEU A 82 -12.68 12.46 5.55
N ARG A 83 -12.18 12.37 4.31
CA ARG A 83 -12.94 11.80 3.21
C ARG A 83 -13.32 10.35 3.55
N PRO A 84 -14.56 9.93 3.26
CA PRO A 84 -15.02 8.57 3.53
C PRO A 84 -14.16 7.51 2.83
N ALA A 85 -13.65 6.55 3.61
CA ALA A 85 -12.71 5.53 3.12
C ALA A 85 -13.30 4.67 2.00
N ARG A 86 -14.61 4.36 2.07
CA ARG A 86 -15.28 3.57 1.03
C ARG A 86 -15.30 4.34 -0.29
N ALA A 87 -15.59 5.63 -0.24
CA ALA A 87 -15.67 6.48 -1.42
C ALA A 87 -14.31 6.61 -2.09
N ILE A 88 -13.23 6.82 -1.32
CA ILE A 88 -11.84 6.85 -1.84
C ILE A 88 -11.53 5.55 -2.58
N CYS A 89 -11.78 4.40 -1.95
CA CYS A 89 -11.48 3.10 -2.56
C CYS A 89 -12.31 2.84 -3.83
N GLN A 90 -13.58 3.25 -3.86
CA GLN A 90 -14.41 3.15 -5.06
C GLN A 90 -13.89 4.03 -6.20
N ALA A 91 -13.46 5.26 -5.90
CA ALA A 91 -12.89 6.15 -6.90
C ALA A 91 -11.60 5.56 -7.50
N ILE A 92 -10.69 5.06 -6.65
CA ILE A 92 -9.44 4.42 -7.09
C ILE A 92 -9.71 3.16 -7.92
N LEU A 93 -10.59 2.27 -7.47
CA LEU A 93 -10.93 1.05 -8.22
C LEU A 93 -11.60 1.39 -9.57
N THR A 94 -12.44 2.42 -9.61
CA THR A 94 -13.03 2.92 -10.85
C THR A 94 -11.96 3.47 -11.78
N GLU A 95 -11.01 4.23 -11.26
CA GLU A 95 -9.89 4.75 -12.05
C GLU A 95 -9.05 3.61 -12.65
N PHE A 96 -8.64 2.66 -11.81
CA PHE A 96 -7.85 1.50 -12.25
C PHE A 96 -8.57 0.63 -13.28
N SER A 97 -9.91 0.58 -13.26
CA SER A 97 -10.68 -0.15 -14.27
C SER A 97 -10.52 0.40 -15.69
N HIS A 98 -9.99 1.63 -15.83
CA HIS A 98 -9.70 2.30 -17.11
C HIS A 98 -8.21 2.34 -17.47
N SER A 99 -7.34 1.67 -16.70
CA SER A 99 -5.91 1.65 -16.99
C SER A 99 -5.58 1.01 -18.34
N SER A 100 -4.54 1.52 -19.00
CA SER A 100 -3.97 0.94 -20.21
C SER A 100 -3.32 -0.44 -19.97
N TRP A 101 -3.00 -0.79 -18.72
CA TRP A 101 -2.51 -2.11 -18.34
C TRP A 101 -3.68 -3.09 -18.07
N PRO A 102 -3.94 -4.09 -18.95
CA PRO A 102 -5.17 -4.88 -18.89
C PRO A 102 -5.35 -5.68 -17.60
N HIS A 103 -4.25 -6.20 -17.03
CA HIS A 103 -4.33 -7.00 -15.80
C HIS A 103 -4.72 -6.15 -14.58
N LEU A 104 -4.34 -4.87 -14.54
CA LEU A 104 -4.79 -3.94 -13.51
C LEU A 104 -6.28 -3.64 -13.67
N ALA A 105 -6.71 -3.35 -14.90
CA ALA A 105 -8.11 -3.06 -15.20
C ALA A 105 -9.03 -4.23 -14.84
N GLU A 106 -8.67 -5.46 -15.23
CA GLU A 106 -9.43 -6.66 -14.90
C GLU A 106 -9.46 -6.92 -13.38
N ALA A 107 -8.31 -6.84 -12.71
CA ALA A 107 -8.24 -7.03 -11.27
C ALA A 107 -9.07 -5.98 -10.51
N ALA A 108 -9.08 -4.72 -10.96
CA ALA A 108 -9.89 -3.65 -10.37
C ALA A 108 -11.39 -3.86 -10.56
N GLN A 109 -11.83 -4.34 -11.73
CA GLN A 109 -13.24 -4.71 -11.97
C GLN A 109 -13.67 -5.89 -11.08
N ASN A 110 -12.80 -6.89 -10.93
CA ASN A 110 -13.03 -8.04 -10.05
C ASN A 110 -13.14 -7.59 -8.58
N LEU A 111 -12.21 -6.76 -8.11
CA LEU A 111 -12.20 -6.25 -6.74
C LEU A 111 -13.36 -5.30 -6.46
N THR A 112 -13.80 -4.50 -7.43
CA THR A 112 -15.02 -3.68 -7.32
C THR A 112 -16.25 -4.55 -7.00
N ARG A 113 -16.40 -5.68 -7.70
CA ARG A 113 -17.51 -6.63 -7.44
C ARG A 113 -17.39 -7.31 -6.08
N ALA A 114 -16.17 -7.54 -5.61
CA ALA A 114 -15.86 -8.13 -4.32
C ALA A 114 -15.79 -7.11 -3.16
N PHE A 115 -16.03 -5.82 -3.41
CA PHE A 115 -15.87 -4.78 -2.40
C PHE A 115 -17.11 -4.66 -1.51
N MET A 116 -17.02 -5.15 -0.28
CA MET A 116 -18.16 -5.29 0.63
C MET A 116 -18.12 -4.35 1.83
N ALA A 117 -17.21 -3.38 1.87
CA ALA A 117 -17.10 -2.43 2.98
C ALA A 117 -18.43 -1.76 3.33
N PRO A 118 -18.75 -1.56 4.61
CA PRO A 118 -19.98 -0.88 5.00
C PRO A 118 -20.03 0.52 4.38
N ALA A 119 -21.24 1.00 4.07
CA ALA A 119 -21.42 2.39 3.68
C ALA A 119 -21.02 3.30 4.85
N ASP A 120 -20.21 4.31 4.57
CA ASP A 120 -19.87 5.33 5.56
C ASP A 120 -21.16 6.07 5.95
N PHE A 121 -21.39 6.29 7.25
CA PHE A 121 -22.57 6.99 7.75
C PHE A 121 -22.48 8.48 7.43
N ILE A 122 -22.78 8.86 6.19
CA ILE A 122 -22.85 10.27 5.78
C ILE A 122 -24.30 10.70 5.86
N ARG A 123 -24.63 11.54 6.86
CA ARG A 123 -26.01 11.99 7.16
C ARG A 123 -26.67 12.78 6.01
N SER A 124 -25.89 13.25 5.03
CA SER A 124 -26.34 13.95 3.82
C SER A 124 -25.09 14.29 2.98
N GLY A 125 -25.00 13.86 1.71
CA GLY A 125 -23.90 14.30 0.80
C GLY A 125 -23.08 13.23 0.09
N HIS A 126 -23.53 11.97 -0.01
CA HIS A 126 -22.80 10.92 -0.75
C HIS A 126 -22.42 11.34 -2.19
N GLU A 127 -23.34 11.98 -2.91
CA GLU A 127 -23.09 12.45 -4.28
C GLU A 127 -22.00 13.54 -4.34
N ALA A 128 -22.02 14.48 -3.40
CA ALA A 128 -21.00 15.53 -3.28
C ALA A 128 -19.60 14.98 -2.98
N VAL A 129 -19.50 13.90 -2.20
CA VAL A 129 -18.21 13.23 -1.93
C VAL A 129 -17.68 12.54 -3.19
N HIS A 130 -18.54 11.87 -3.95
CA HIS A 130 -18.12 11.25 -5.21
C HIS A 130 -17.69 12.30 -6.24
N GLU A 131 -18.40 13.43 -6.32
CA GLU A 131 -18.04 14.56 -7.16
C GLU A 131 -16.70 15.19 -6.76
N ASP A 132 -16.45 15.39 -5.46
CA ASP A 132 -15.16 15.88 -4.95
C ASP A 132 -14.01 14.93 -5.33
N LEU A 133 -14.16 13.62 -5.09
CA LEU A 133 -13.12 12.64 -5.44
C LEU A 133 -12.85 12.59 -6.95
N ASN A 134 -13.89 12.67 -7.78
CA ASN A 134 -13.73 12.77 -9.24
C ASN A 134 -13.00 14.05 -9.63
N THR A 135 -13.29 15.16 -8.94
CA THR A 135 -12.61 16.44 -9.14
C THR A 135 -11.13 16.35 -8.77
N VAL A 136 -10.79 15.69 -7.65
CA VAL A 136 -9.40 15.44 -7.24
C VAL A 136 -8.64 14.66 -8.31
N ILE A 137 -9.21 13.57 -8.83
CA ILE A 137 -8.57 12.77 -9.90
C ILE A 137 -8.46 13.58 -11.20
N ALA A 138 -9.49 14.35 -11.56
CA ALA A 138 -9.45 15.21 -12.74
C ALA A 138 -8.40 16.33 -12.62
N GLU A 139 -8.22 16.91 -11.44
CA GLU A 139 -7.14 17.86 -11.15
C GLU A 139 -5.76 17.21 -11.26
N ALA A 140 -5.58 15.98 -10.76
CA ALA A 140 -4.34 15.23 -10.88
C ALA A 140 -3.99 14.95 -12.35
N ARG A 141 -4.96 14.51 -13.16
CA ARG A 141 -4.79 14.36 -14.62
C ARG A 141 -4.39 15.65 -15.31
N ARG A 142 -5.04 16.77 -14.95
CA ARG A 142 -4.70 18.10 -15.51
C ARG A 142 -3.29 18.53 -15.13
N LEU A 143 -2.86 18.28 -13.89
CA LEU A 143 -1.50 18.56 -13.45
C LEU A 143 -0.48 17.75 -14.27
N LEU A 144 -0.69 16.44 -14.40
CA LEU A 144 0.20 15.57 -15.17
C LEU A 144 0.26 15.96 -16.65
N ALA A 145 -0.88 16.32 -17.24
CA ALA A 145 -0.95 16.81 -18.63
C ALA A 145 -0.29 18.19 -18.84
N SER A 146 -0.07 18.96 -17.77
CA SER A 146 0.62 20.25 -17.84
C SER A 146 2.15 20.15 -17.80
N ILE A 147 2.68 18.96 -17.49
CA ILE A 147 4.12 18.71 -17.51
C ILE A 147 4.52 18.47 -18.97
N ASP A 148 5.42 19.31 -19.48
CA ASP A 148 5.89 19.19 -20.87
C ASP A 148 6.45 17.78 -21.14
N PRO A 149 6.17 17.19 -22.32
CA PRO A 149 6.77 15.93 -22.71
C PRO A 149 8.29 16.02 -22.69
N LEU A 150 8.91 15.23 -21.83
CA LEU A 150 10.36 15.13 -21.75
C LEU A 150 10.81 14.02 -22.70
N GLU A 151 11.72 14.34 -23.62
CA GLU A 151 12.26 13.41 -24.62
C GLU A 151 13.32 12.45 -24.02
N ASP A 152 13.30 12.20 -22.71
CA ASP A 152 14.27 11.34 -22.03
C ASP A 152 13.78 9.88 -21.99
N GLU A 153 14.69 8.93 -22.20
CA GLU A 153 14.39 7.48 -22.18
C GLU A 153 14.15 6.97 -20.74
N LEU A 154 14.55 7.75 -19.73
CA LEU A 154 14.47 7.39 -18.31
C LEU A 154 13.48 8.30 -17.56
N PRO A 155 12.81 7.78 -16.51
CA PRO A 155 11.73 8.50 -15.82
C PRO A 155 12.23 9.61 -14.88
N PHE A 156 13.54 9.83 -14.75
CA PHE A 156 14.13 10.66 -13.71
C PHE A 156 13.70 12.13 -13.82
N GLN A 157 13.79 12.70 -15.03
CA GLN A 157 13.38 14.08 -15.27
C GLN A 157 11.87 14.24 -15.12
N ALA A 158 11.09 13.26 -15.59
CA ALA A 158 9.63 13.27 -15.50
C ALA A 158 9.15 13.25 -14.04
N VAL A 159 9.76 12.42 -13.20
CA VAL A 159 9.45 12.38 -11.76
C VAL A 159 9.90 13.67 -11.08
N SER A 160 11.06 14.21 -11.43
CA SER A 160 11.51 15.51 -10.89
C SER A 160 10.55 16.65 -11.27
N ALA A 161 10.04 16.65 -12.51
CA ALA A 161 9.04 17.61 -12.97
C ALA A 161 7.69 17.43 -12.26
N LEU A 162 7.27 16.18 -12.03
CA LEU A 162 6.08 15.87 -11.23
C LEU A 162 6.19 16.42 -9.82
N PHE A 163 7.32 16.22 -9.14
CA PHE A 163 7.52 16.75 -7.78
C PHE A 163 7.49 18.28 -7.76
N LYS A 164 8.12 18.94 -8.73
CA LYS A 164 8.07 20.41 -8.86
C LYS A 164 6.64 20.89 -9.08
N ALA A 165 5.91 20.29 -10.01
CA ALA A 165 4.51 20.63 -10.30
C ALA A 165 3.61 20.41 -9.06
N ALA A 166 3.77 19.28 -8.39
CA ALA A 166 3.02 18.94 -7.17
C ALA A 166 3.28 19.94 -6.05
N ARG A 167 4.54 20.33 -5.79
CA ARG A 167 4.89 21.33 -4.76
C ARG A 167 4.22 22.68 -4.99
N THR A 168 4.08 23.10 -6.24
CA THR A 168 3.45 24.39 -6.59
C THR A 168 1.92 24.34 -6.65
N ASN A 169 1.33 23.14 -6.62
CA ASN A 169 -0.11 22.99 -6.75
C ASN A 169 -0.79 23.16 -5.39
N VAL A 170 -1.89 23.93 -5.35
CA VAL A 170 -2.64 24.23 -4.13
C VAL A 170 -3.17 22.97 -3.45
N ARG A 171 -3.60 21.96 -4.21
CA ARG A 171 -4.19 20.73 -3.68
C ARG A 171 -3.14 19.69 -3.32
N PHE A 172 -2.15 19.48 -4.20
CA PHE A 172 -1.15 18.41 -4.04
C PHE A 172 0.14 18.83 -3.31
N GLY A 173 0.33 20.14 -3.09
CA GLY A 173 1.47 20.69 -2.39
C GLY A 173 1.49 20.36 -0.90
N LEU A 174 2.45 20.96 -0.18
CA LEU A 174 2.45 20.94 1.27
C LEU A 174 1.34 21.88 1.77
N GLN A 175 0.38 21.33 2.51
CA GLN A 175 -0.67 22.12 3.12
C GLN A 175 -0.22 22.54 4.52
N GLU A 176 -0.24 23.85 4.78
CA GLU A 176 0.05 24.42 6.09
C GLU A 176 -1.13 24.23 7.04
N ALA A 177 -0.86 24.15 8.35
CA ALA A 177 -1.91 24.08 9.35
C ALA A 177 -2.75 25.37 9.32
N GLY A 178 -4.05 25.24 9.05
CA GLY A 178 -4.97 26.37 9.06
C GLY A 178 -5.41 26.73 10.47
N LEU A 179 -5.78 27.99 10.71
CA LEU A 179 -6.48 28.40 11.93
C LEU A 179 -7.98 28.49 11.63
N GLN A 180 -8.79 27.67 12.28
CA GLN A 180 -10.25 27.77 12.24
C GLN A 180 -10.76 28.51 13.46
N MET A 181 -11.58 29.54 13.26
CA MET A 181 -12.21 30.27 14.36
C MET A 181 -13.49 29.58 14.81
N ILE A 182 -13.48 29.04 16.03
CA ILE A 182 -14.69 28.52 16.70
C ILE A 182 -15.39 29.69 17.39
N HIS A 183 -16.56 30.06 16.88
CA HIS A 183 -17.37 31.14 17.42
C HIS A 183 -18.37 30.58 18.45
N GLY A 184 -18.23 30.98 19.71
CA GLY A 184 -19.19 30.72 20.77
C GLY A 184 -19.88 32.01 21.23
N PRO A 185 -20.94 31.93 22.03
CA PRO A 185 -21.59 33.11 22.60
C PRO A 185 -20.59 33.89 23.47
N GLY A 186 -20.12 35.03 22.96
CA GLY A 186 -19.21 35.95 23.65
C GLY A 186 -17.71 35.68 23.51
N ARG A 187 -17.27 34.62 22.80
CA ARG A 187 -15.84 34.39 22.51
C ARG A 187 -15.61 33.74 21.15
N SER A 188 -14.54 34.14 20.48
CA SER A 188 -14.00 33.42 19.33
C SER A 188 -12.67 32.79 19.72
N LEU A 189 -12.55 31.47 19.58
CA LEU A 189 -11.32 30.74 19.85
C LEU A 189 -10.68 30.35 18.52
N ALA A 190 -9.43 30.73 18.30
CA ALA A 190 -8.63 30.20 17.21
C ALA A 190 -8.24 28.75 17.55
N HIS A 191 -8.67 27.80 16.72
CA HIS A 191 -8.32 26.40 16.81
C HIS A 191 -7.42 26.06 15.62
N GLU A 192 -6.21 25.59 15.88
CA GLU A 192 -5.33 25.05 14.83
C GLU A 192 -5.97 23.79 14.25
N VAL A 193 -6.41 23.88 13.01
CA VAL A 193 -6.94 22.76 12.24
C VAL A 193 -5.80 22.24 11.38
N ARG A 194 -5.15 21.20 11.88
CA ARG A 194 -4.31 20.33 11.06
C ARG A 194 -5.23 19.41 10.27
N VAL A 195 -5.69 19.87 9.11
CA VAL A 195 -6.28 18.95 8.14
C VAL A 195 -5.45 19.09 6.87
N PRO A 196 -4.33 18.36 6.75
CA PRO A 196 -3.78 18.17 5.44
C PRO A 196 -4.71 17.17 4.73
N GLU A 197 -5.63 17.69 3.91
CA GLU A 197 -6.27 16.86 2.89
C GLU A 197 -5.17 16.48 1.89
N ASN A 198 -4.42 15.43 2.20
CA ASN A 198 -3.29 15.03 1.39
C ASN A 198 -3.79 14.15 0.22
N SER A 199 -4.26 14.82 -0.82
CA SER A 199 -4.78 14.19 -2.03
C SER A 199 -3.69 13.73 -3.01
N ARG A 200 -2.42 13.64 -2.59
CA ARG A 200 -1.30 13.20 -3.44
C ARG A 200 -1.44 11.77 -3.92
N TRP A 201 -2.24 10.95 -3.25
CA TRP A 201 -2.58 9.60 -3.71
C TRP A 201 -3.18 9.61 -5.13
N ALA A 202 -3.86 10.69 -5.53
CA ALA A 202 -4.39 10.82 -6.89
C ALA A 202 -3.28 10.93 -7.95
N LEU A 203 -2.12 11.50 -7.58
CA LEU A 203 -0.92 11.50 -8.43
C LEU A 203 -0.27 10.11 -8.46
N ASP A 204 -0.18 9.44 -7.30
CA ASP A 204 0.40 8.09 -7.18
C ASP A 204 -0.33 7.06 -8.06
N ILE A 205 -1.67 7.10 -8.10
CA ILE A 205 -2.47 6.16 -8.90
C ILE A 205 -2.35 6.42 -10.41
N LEU A 206 -2.06 7.66 -10.82
CA LEU A 206 -1.91 8.06 -12.22
C LEU A 206 -0.44 8.06 -12.70
N ALA A 207 0.52 7.96 -11.78
CA ALA A 207 1.94 8.04 -12.07
C ALA A 207 2.38 6.99 -13.09
N GLY A 208 1.79 5.79 -13.06
CA GLY A 208 2.08 4.72 -14.00
C GLY A 208 1.80 5.08 -15.44
N GLU A 209 0.61 5.61 -15.72
CA GLU A 209 0.23 6.05 -17.07
C GLU A 209 1.18 7.16 -17.55
N PHE A 210 1.45 8.13 -16.68
CA PHE A 210 2.36 9.24 -16.96
C PHE A 210 3.81 8.81 -17.22
N LEU A 211 4.29 7.72 -16.60
CA LEU A 211 5.69 7.29 -16.69
C LEU A 211 5.94 6.11 -17.64
N SER A 212 4.89 5.51 -18.20
CA SER A 212 4.99 4.32 -19.07
C SER A 212 5.68 4.62 -20.40
N SER A 213 5.02 5.37 -21.26
CA SER A 213 5.56 5.79 -22.55
C SER A 213 5.29 7.28 -22.76
N PRO A 214 6.30 8.09 -23.11
CA PRO A 214 7.69 7.73 -23.48
C PRO A 214 8.71 7.47 -22.35
N GLN A 215 8.35 7.58 -21.07
CA GLN A 215 9.31 7.78 -19.96
C GLN A 215 9.95 6.50 -19.37
N GLY A 216 9.74 5.34 -20.00
CA GLY A 216 10.57 4.15 -19.77
C GLY A 216 10.02 3.12 -18.77
N LEU A 217 8.89 3.35 -18.08
CA LEU A 217 8.23 2.26 -17.35
C LEU A 217 7.62 1.26 -18.34
N PRO A 218 7.87 -0.05 -18.18
CA PRO A 218 7.43 -1.03 -19.17
C PRO A 218 5.91 -1.25 -19.19
N LEU A 219 5.21 -0.90 -18.10
CA LEU A 219 3.77 -0.98 -17.95
C LEU A 219 3.30 0.22 -17.12
N ALA A 220 2.03 0.60 -17.26
CA ALA A 220 1.41 1.69 -16.51
C ALA A 220 1.14 1.31 -15.04
N PHE A 221 2.19 1.07 -14.27
CA PHE A 221 2.11 0.69 -12.86
C PHE A 221 1.75 1.89 -11.97
N PRO A 222 0.64 1.86 -11.21
CA PRO A 222 0.47 2.76 -10.08
C PRO A 222 1.68 2.67 -9.16
N LEU A 223 2.16 3.83 -8.68
CA LEU A 223 3.32 3.92 -7.80
C LEU A 223 2.89 4.47 -6.44
N PRO A 224 2.30 3.62 -5.58
CA PRO A 224 1.81 4.07 -4.28
C PRO A 224 2.93 4.67 -3.43
N SER A 225 2.66 5.82 -2.81
CA SER A 225 3.64 6.58 -2.02
C SER A 225 4.81 7.13 -2.82
N LEU A 226 4.67 7.32 -4.13
CA LEU A 226 5.66 8.03 -4.93
C LEU A 226 5.76 9.49 -4.48
N VAL A 227 4.66 10.24 -4.51
CA VAL A 227 4.68 11.70 -4.24
C VAL A 227 4.68 11.99 -2.74
N ARG A 228 5.86 11.85 -2.13
CA ARG A 228 6.13 12.20 -0.72
C ARG A 228 6.91 13.52 -0.67
N LEU A 229 6.23 14.58 -0.26
CA LEU A 229 6.85 15.90 -0.09
C LEU A 229 7.30 16.06 1.36
N SER A 230 8.60 16.25 1.58
CA SER A 230 9.15 16.61 2.88
C SER A 230 8.92 18.09 3.15
N ALA A 231 8.53 18.43 4.39
CA ALA A 231 8.45 19.82 4.82
C ALA A 231 9.82 20.49 4.71
N PRO A 232 9.90 21.78 4.31
CA PRO A 232 11.14 22.52 4.44
C PRO A 232 11.61 22.49 5.90
N CYS A 233 12.91 22.28 6.11
CA CYS A 233 13.48 22.36 7.45
C CYS A 233 13.41 23.82 7.93
N ASP A 234 12.39 24.13 8.74
CA ASP A 234 12.34 25.38 9.48
C ASP A 234 13.41 25.33 10.58
N PHE A 235 14.59 25.87 10.29
CA PHE A 235 15.46 26.40 11.35
C PHE A 235 15.20 27.90 11.44
N PRO A 236 14.34 28.37 12.37
CA PRO A 236 14.23 29.78 12.64
C PRO A 236 15.41 30.10 13.55
N TYR A 237 16.57 30.51 13.03
CA TYR A 237 17.50 31.44 13.65
C TYR A 237 18.79 31.52 12.81
N GLU A 238 19.06 32.76 12.37
CA GLU A 238 20.32 33.32 11.87
C GLU A 238 20.67 33.19 10.37
N ASP A 239 20.73 34.38 9.75
CA ASP A 239 21.23 34.73 8.41
C ASP A 239 22.72 34.36 8.21
N VAL A 240 23.05 33.08 8.28
CA VAL A 240 24.30 32.56 7.70
C VAL A 240 23.93 31.40 6.80
N PRO A 241 24.09 31.51 5.46
CA PRO A 241 24.05 30.34 4.62
C PRO A 241 25.20 29.43 5.03
N ASP A 242 24.93 28.48 5.90
CA ASP A 242 25.86 27.39 6.19
C ASP A 242 25.96 26.55 4.91
N PRO A 243 27.13 26.42 4.27
CA PRO A 243 27.29 25.53 3.12
C PRO A 243 27.02 24.04 3.45
N LEU A 244 26.81 23.70 4.72
CA LEU A 244 26.39 22.40 5.21
C LEU A 244 24.88 22.31 5.50
N THR A 245 24.12 23.42 5.46
CA THR A 245 22.65 23.31 5.48
C THR A 245 22.17 22.65 4.19
N PRO A 246 21.55 21.46 4.27
CA PRO A 246 21.07 20.81 3.06
C PRO A 246 20.02 21.72 2.44
N SER A 247 20.26 22.14 1.19
CA SER A 247 19.23 22.62 0.26
C SER A 247 17.98 21.76 0.45
N PRO A 248 16.74 22.30 0.31
CA PRO A 248 15.54 21.48 0.33
C PRO A 248 15.79 20.27 -0.54
N ARG A 249 15.92 19.09 0.09
CA ARG A 249 16.37 17.89 -0.61
C ARG A 249 15.39 17.66 -1.74
N ASP A 250 15.91 17.37 -2.93
CA ASP A 250 15.05 16.88 -3.98
C ASP A 250 14.55 15.50 -3.50
N ASP A 251 13.29 15.45 -3.06
CA ASP A 251 12.69 14.20 -2.58
C ASP A 251 12.47 13.21 -3.74
N ALA A 252 12.51 13.69 -5.00
CA ALA A 252 12.16 12.90 -6.17
C ALA A 252 13.07 11.68 -6.39
N PRO A 253 14.42 11.77 -6.37
CA PRO A 253 15.29 10.61 -6.57
C PRO A 253 15.10 9.53 -5.51
N ALA A 254 15.01 9.91 -4.24
CA ALA A 254 14.82 8.97 -3.14
C ALA A 254 13.44 8.30 -3.19
N ALA A 255 12.40 9.08 -3.51
CA ALA A 255 11.06 8.54 -3.63
C ALA A 255 10.91 7.59 -4.82
N LEU A 256 11.51 7.91 -5.96
CA LEU A 256 11.53 7.03 -7.12
C LEU A 256 12.26 5.72 -6.83
N ARG A 257 13.44 5.80 -6.18
CA ARG A 257 14.20 4.62 -5.75
C ARG A 257 13.32 3.69 -4.92
N ASP A 258 12.65 4.22 -3.91
CA ASP A 258 11.81 3.43 -3.01
C ASP A 258 10.61 2.80 -3.74
N ALA A 259 9.96 3.56 -4.63
CA ALA A 259 8.84 3.08 -5.42
C ALA A 259 9.25 1.92 -6.36
N LEU A 260 10.39 2.07 -7.05
CA LEU A 260 10.92 1.03 -7.94
C LEU A 260 11.45 -0.17 -7.16
N TRP A 261 12.10 0.03 -6.01
CA TRP A 261 12.51 -1.07 -5.14
C TRP A 261 11.31 -1.89 -4.66
N GLN A 262 10.24 -1.21 -4.22
CA GLN A 262 9.02 -1.87 -3.78
C GLN A 262 8.37 -2.65 -4.94
N LEU A 263 8.36 -2.09 -6.15
CA LEU A 263 7.83 -2.76 -7.35
C LEU A 263 8.66 -4.00 -7.72
N ASP A 264 9.99 -3.90 -7.73
CA ASP A 264 10.90 -5.03 -7.98
C ASP A 264 10.70 -6.15 -6.94
N ARG A 265 10.59 -5.80 -5.65
CA ARG A 265 10.29 -6.76 -4.58
C ARG A 265 8.96 -7.47 -4.80
N MET A 266 7.90 -6.72 -5.08
CA MET A 266 6.57 -7.29 -5.34
C MET A 266 6.56 -8.23 -6.54
N LEU A 267 7.33 -7.91 -7.57
CA LEU A 267 7.47 -8.71 -8.78
C LEU A 267 8.20 -10.03 -8.51
N GLY A 268 9.30 -9.98 -7.75
CA GLY A 268 10.03 -11.18 -7.32
C GLY A 268 9.16 -12.11 -6.48
N GLU A 269 8.46 -11.57 -5.48
CA GLU A 269 7.55 -12.34 -4.64
C GLU A 269 6.36 -12.92 -5.41
N ALA A 270 5.82 -12.21 -6.41
CA ALA A 270 4.77 -12.73 -7.27
C ALA A 270 5.27 -13.92 -8.10
N GLY A 271 6.51 -13.87 -8.59
CA GLY A 271 7.18 -14.98 -9.27
C GLY A 271 7.26 -16.22 -8.39
N GLU A 272 7.84 -16.08 -7.20
CA GLU A 272 7.99 -17.17 -6.23
C GLU A 272 6.64 -17.82 -5.86
N GLN A 273 5.61 -17.00 -5.65
CA GLN A 273 4.27 -17.49 -5.31
C GLN A 273 3.63 -18.28 -6.45
N VAL A 274 3.75 -17.80 -7.69
CA VAL A 274 3.19 -18.48 -8.87
C VAL A 274 3.90 -19.80 -9.16
N ASP A 275 5.22 -19.84 -9.01
CA ASP A 275 5.98 -21.07 -9.19
C ASP A 275 5.57 -22.11 -8.14
N LEU A 276 5.41 -21.70 -6.88
CA LEU A 276 4.91 -22.58 -5.82
C LEU A 276 3.47 -23.04 -6.05
N ILE A 277 2.58 -22.14 -6.51
CA ILE A 277 1.20 -22.50 -6.89
C ILE A 277 1.22 -23.56 -8.00
N ARG A 278 2.07 -23.37 -9.02
CA ARG A 278 2.19 -24.29 -10.15
C ARG A 278 2.71 -25.65 -9.71
N GLU A 279 3.76 -25.68 -8.90
CA GLU A 279 4.36 -26.90 -8.35
C GLU A 279 3.32 -27.71 -7.57
N ARG A 280 2.62 -27.07 -6.62
CA ARG A 280 1.63 -27.75 -5.76
C ARG A 280 0.34 -28.14 -6.50
N SER A 281 0.05 -27.46 -7.61
CA SER A 281 -1.11 -27.78 -8.46
C SER A 281 -0.83 -28.88 -9.49
N GLY A 282 0.44 -29.08 -9.88
CA GLY A 282 0.85 -29.89 -11.04
C GLY A 282 0.55 -31.40 -11.01
N GLY A 283 0.08 -31.94 -9.89
CA GLY A 283 -0.28 -33.36 -9.74
C GLY A 283 -1.77 -33.64 -9.54
N ARG A 284 -2.61 -32.60 -9.45
CA ARG A 284 -4.04 -32.75 -9.19
C ARG A 284 -4.80 -32.32 -10.44
N ARG A 285 -5.96 -32.92 -10.72
CA ARG A 285 -6.90 -32.34 -11.71
C ARG A 285 -7.27 -30.97 -11.18
N SER A 286 -6.51 -29.94 -11.56
CA SER A 286 -6.75 -28.59 -11.07
C SER A 286 -8.18 -28.25 -11.44
N SER A 287 -9.03 -28.01 -10.45
CA SER A 287 -10.29 -27.32 -10.75
C SER A 287 -9.84 -25.99 -11.36
N GLY A 288 -10.17 -25.72 -12.63
CA GLY A 288 -9.63 -24.54 -13.33
C GLY A 288 -9.92 -23.19 -12.64
N ARG A 289 -10.75 -23.22 -11.61
CA ARG A 289 -11.14 -22.09 -10.75
C ARG A 289 -10.31 -21.95 -9.47
N SER A 290 -9.47 -22.92 -9.11
CA SER A 290 -8.60 -22.84 -7.93
C SER A 290 -7.42 -21.88 -8.14
N THR A 291 -6.84 -21.86 -9.35
CA THR A 291 -5.70 -21.00 -9.68
C THR A 291 -6.05 -19.52 -9.61
N PRO A 292 -7.15 -19.02 -10.22
CA PRO A 292 -7.53 -17.61 -10.08
C PRO A 292 -7.77 -17.19 -8.63
N VAL A 293 -8.35 -18.07 -7.80
CA VAL A 293 -8.52 -17.78 -6.36
C VAL A 293 -7.19 -17.65 -5.66
N LEU A 294 -6.25 -18.56 -5.93
CA LEU A 294 -4.90 -18.51 -5.38
C LEU A 294 -4.15 -17.24 -5.82
N GLU A 295 -4.26 -16.84 -7.09
CA GLU A 295 -3.66 -15.61 -7.61
C GLU A 295 -4.17 -14.37 -6.86
N PHE A 296 -5.50 -14.26 -6.64
CA PHE A 296 -6.08 -13.17 -5.86
C PHE A 296 -5.67 -13.21 -4.39
N LEU A 297 -5.63 -14.39 -3.76
CA LEU A 297 -5.21 -14.52 -2.36
C LEU A 297 -3.72 -14.21 -2.16
N ALA A 298 -2.87 -14.53 -3.13
CA ALA A 298 -1.44 -14.24 -3.10
C ALA A 298 -1.12 -12.77 -3.41
N GLY A 299 -1.91 -12.15 -4.29
CA GLY A 299 -1.76 -10.76 -4.69
C GLY A 299 -2.44 -9.78 -3.73
N PHE A 300 -3.78 -9.84 -3.67
CA PHE A 300 -4.59 -8.94 -2.87
C PHE A 300 -4.55 -9.28 -1.37
N GLY A 301 -4.38 -10.54 -0.98
CA GLY A 301 -4.34 -10.96 0.41
C GLY A 301 -5.65 -11.58 0.90
N THR A 302 -6.04 -11.28 2.14
CA THR A 302 -7.11 -12.00 2.82
C THR A 302 -8.51 -11.65 2.29
N LEU A 303 -9.34 -12.67 2.02
CA LEU A 303 -10.70 -12.54 1.49
C LEU A 303 -11.71 -13.46 2.21
N ARG A 304 -12.98 -13.04 2.34
CA ARG A 304 -14.08 -13.93 2.82
C ARG A 304 -14.68 -14.76 1.67
N SER A 305 -15.36 -15.85 2.00
CA SER A 305 -16.04 -16.70 1.01
C SER A 305 -16.96 -15.92 0.06
N ALA A 306 -17.76 -14.98 0.56
CA ALA A 306 -18.68 -14.21 -0.29
C ALA A 306 -17.94 -13.31 -1.30
N GLN A 307 -16.74 -12.84 -0.98
CA GLN A 307 -15.91 -12.09 -1.93
C GLN A 307 -15.38 -13.02 -3.02
N ILE A 308 -14.93 -14.21 -2.62
CA ILE A 308 -14.46 -15.24 -3.55
C ILE A 308 -15.58 -15.70 -4.49
N GLU A 309 -16.83 -15.77 -4.00
CA GLU A 309 -18.01 -16.00 -4.85
C GLU A 309 -18.14 -14.94 -5.95
N GLN A 310 -17.97 -13.65 -5.60
CA GLN A 310 -18.04 -12.55 -6.57
C GLN A 310 -16.86 -12.55 -7.56
N LEU A 311 -15.65 -12.85 -7.09
CA LEU A 311 -14.44 -12.87 -7.92
C LEU A 311 -14.51 -13.96 -9.00
N VAL A 312 -14.98 -15.16 -8.64
CA VAL A 312 -14.92 -16.35 -9.51
C VAL A 312 -16.26 -16.61 -10.21
N GLY A 313 -17.34 -15.93 -9.81
CA GLY A 313 -18.69 -16.20 -10.32
C GLY A 313 -19.16 -17.62 -10.01
N ALA A 314 -18.81 -18.14 -8.82
CA ALA A 314 -19.15 -19.49 -8.38
C ALA A 314 -20.19 -19.47 -7.27
N SER A 315 -21.01 -20.53 -7.18
CA SER A 315 -21.95 -20.69 -6.06
C SER A 315 -21.21 -20.90 -4.74
N ARG A 316 -21.87 -20.64 -3.61
CA ARG A 316 -21.38 -20.97 -2.25
C ARG A 316 -20.78 -22.37 -2.14
N LEU A 317 -21.49 -23.36 -2.68
CA LEU A 317 -21.03 -24.75 -2.67
C LEU A 317 -19.79 -24.94 -3.54
N GLY A 318 -19.75 -24.31 -4.72
CA GLY A 318 -18.58 -24.32 -5.60
C GLY A 318 -17.36 -23.69 -4.97
N VAL A 319 -17.52 -22.54 -4.30
CA VAL A 319 -16.42 -21.88 -3.56
C VAL A 319 -15.93 -22.76 -2.41
N ARG A 320 -16.82 -23.43 -1.68
CA ARG A 320 -16.41 -24.38 -0.64
C ARG A 320 -15.55 -25.51 -1.23
N THR A 321 -15.97 -26.11 -2.34
CA THR A 321 -15.18 -27.15 -3.02
C THR A 321 -13.81 -26.63 -3.48
N ILE A 322 -13.77 -25.42 -4.04
CA ILE A 322 -12.52 -24.77 -4.46
C ILE A 322 -11.59 -24.57 -3.24
N LEU A 323 -12.10 -24.02 -2.14
CA LEU A 323 -11.32 -23.75 -0.94
C LEU A 323 -10.84 -25.03 -0.26
N THR A 324 -11.65 -26.09 -0.22
CA THR A 324 -11.21 -27.40 0.26
C THR A 324 -10.08 -27.95 -0.60
N ALA A 325 -10.20 -27.89 -1.93
CA ALA A 325 -9.12 -28.31 -2.82
C ALA A 325 -7.82 -27.53 -2.61
N ILE A 326 -7.91 -26.21 -2.34
CA ILE A 326 -6.74 -25.37 -2.05
C ILE A 326 -6.15 -25.68 -0.68
N ALA A 327 -6.98 -25.91 0.34
CA ALA A 327 -6.54 -26.33 1.67
C ALA A 327 -5.80 -27.67 1.61
N GLU A 328 -6.30 -28.64 0.83
CA GLU A 328 -5.63 -29.91 0.60
C GLU A 328 -4.27 -29.74 -0.10
N MET A 329 -4.06 -28.67 -0.88
CA MET A 329 -2.77 -28.34 -1.50
C MET A 329 -1.77 -27.73 -0.49
N GLY A 330 -2.23 -27.42 0.72
CA GLY A 330 -1.42 -26.80 1.76
C GLY A 330 -1.10 -25.32 1.48
N LEU A 331 -1.92 -24.64 0.67
CA LEU A 331 -1.71 -23.25 0.25
C LEU A 331 -2.68 -22.25 0.90
N LEU A 332 -3.58 -22.73 1.76
CA LEU A 332 -4.65 -21.95 2.36
C LEU A 332 -4.54 -21.96 3.88
N ALA A 333 -4.59 -20.79 4.50
CA ALA A 333 -4.95 -20.66 5.90
C ALA A 333 -6.34 -20.02 6.01
N SER A 334 -7.09 -20.44 7.02
CA SER A 334 -8.38 -19.86 7.37
C SER A 334 -8.36 -19.36 8.81
N GLU A 335 -8.81 -18.14 9.02
CA GLU A 335 -8.89 -17.52 10.33
C GLU A 335 -10.33 -17.04 10.56
N ALA A 336 -10.85 -17.27 11.77
CA ALA A 336 -12.15 -16.75 12.14
C ALA A 336 -12.01 -15.27 12.52
N SER A 337 -12.77 -14.42 11.84
CA SER A 337 -12.89 -12.99 12.16
C SER A 337 -14.17 -12.72 12.96
N HIS A 338 -14.59 -11.46 13.01
CA HIS A 338 -15.80 -11.00 13.68
C HIS A 338 -17.03 -11.81 13.26
N ASN A 339 -17.92 -12.06 14.22
CA ASN A 339 -19.11 -12.91 14.06
C ASN A 339 -18.81 -14.33 13.54
N ARG A 340 -17.60 -14.86 13.80
CA ARG A 340 -17.15 -16.20 13.36
C ARG A 340 -17.13 -16.37 11.84
N THR A 341 -17.06 -15.27 11.09
CA THR A 341 -16.93 -15.33 9.63
C THR A 341 -15.51 -15.77 9.27
N LEU A 342 -15.39 -16.79 8.42
CA LEU A 342 -14.08 -17.29 7.98
C LEU A 342 -13.50 -16.37 6.90
N MET A 343 -12.26 -15.97 7.14
CA MET A 343 -11.38 -15.24 6.24
C MET A 343 -10.29 -16.20 5.77
N TYR A 344 -9.95 -16.14 4.48
CA TYR A 344 -8.98 -17.04 3.86
C TYR A 344 -7.81 -16.23 3.34
N ARG A 345 -6.59 -16.72 3.54
CA ARG A 345 -5.37 -16.12 3.02
C ARG A 345 -4.48 -17.15 2.36
N TYR A 346 -3.68 -16.70 1.40
CA TYR A 346 -2.59 -17.50 0.87
C TYR A 346 -1.57 -17.76 1.98
N ALA A 347 -1.32 -19.03 2.27
CA ALA A 347 -0.43 -19.47 3.32
C ALA A 347 0.18 -20.81 2.92
N PRO A 348 1.32 -20.80 2.19
CA PRO A 348 2.01 -22.02 1.86
C PRO A 348 2.56 -22.63 3.15
N SER A 349 1.96 -23.75 3.55
CA SER A 349 2.47 -24.56 4.63
C SER A 349 3.73 -25.29 4.18
N ALA A 350 4.76 -25.28 5.04
CA ALA A 350 5.88 -26.20 4.95
C ALA A 350 5.36 -27.61 5.28
N GLN A 351 4.56 -28.20 4.40
CA GLN A 351 4.33 -29.65 4.47
C GLN A 351 5.67 -30.30 4.17
N THR A 352 6.37 -30.71 5.23
CA THR A 352 7.37 -31.76 5.15
C THR A 352 6.71 -32.94 4.44
N VAL A 353 7.33 -33.40 3.37
CA VAL A 353 7.02 -34.70 2.77
C VAL A 353 7.40 -35.74 3.83
N SER A 354 6.50 -36.03 4.73
CA SER A 354 6.64 -37.08 5.74
C SER A 354 5.34 -37.86 5.72
N GLY A 355 5.45 -39.09 5.21
CA GLY A 355 4.40 -40.08 5.28
C GLY A 355 3.92 -40.29 6.71
N GLN A 356 2.71 -40.82 6.81
CA GLN A 356 2.15 -41.55 7.96
C GLN A 356 3.01 -41.54 9.23
N GLY A 357 2.59 -40.75 10.22
CA GLY A 357 3.15 -40.79 11.56
C GLY A 357 2.29 -39.94 12.49
N GLU A 358 1.52 -40.63 13.32
CA GLU A 358 0.82 -40.09 14.47
C GLU A 358 1.77 -39.27 15.36
N GLY A 359 1.27 -38.17 15.94
CA GLY A 359 1.97 -37.47 17.01
C GLY A 359 1.87 -35.96 16.90
N ALA A 360 0.83 -35.40 17.51
CA ALA A 360 0.93 -34.03 18.01
C ALA A 360 2.12 -33.98 18.99
N GLY A 361 3.15 -33.20 18.63
CA GLY A 361 4.36 -33.06 19.43
C GLY A 361 4.98 -31.67 19.24
N GLU A 362 4.66 -30.77 20.18
CA GLU A 362 5.52 -29.70 20.70
C GLU A 362 6.24 -28.78 19.71
N PHE A 363 5.53 -27.74 19.25
CA PHE A 363 6.12 -26.40 19.17
C PHE A 363 5.66 -25.60 20.40
N ALA A 364 6.18 -25.99 21.56
CA ALA A 364 6.18 -25.16 22.74
C ALA A 364 7.66 -24.90 23.06
N PHE A 365 8.04 -23.63 23.21
CA PHE A 365 9.35 -23.24 23.73
C PHE A 365 9.70 -24.15 24.91
N SER A 366 10.91 -24.75 24.90
CA SER A 366 11.33 -25.60 26.02
C SER A 366 11.21 -24.79 27.31
N ARG A 367 10.84 -25.44 28.42
CA ARG A 367 10.82 -24.79 29.74
C ARG A 367 12.12 -24.05 30.03
N ASP A 368 13.24 -24.65 29.63
CA ASP A 368 14.57 -24.04 29.76
C ASP A 368 14.69 -22.69 29.03
N ALA A 369 14.02 -22.51 27.88
CA ALA A 369 14.03 -21.25 27.13
C ALA A 369 13.12 -20.18 27.76
N LEU A 370 12.05 -20.61 28.43
CA LEU A 370 11.18 -19.72 29.22
C LEU A 370 11.88 -19.26 30.50
N ASP A 371 12.59 -20.17 31.18
CA ASP A 371 13.36 -19.88 32.38
C ASP A 371 14.54 -18.93 32.07
N GLU A 372 15.21 -19.11 30.93
CA GLU A 372 16.28 -18.20 30.46
C GLU A 372 15.74 -16.81 30.09
N TYR A 373 14.55 -16.75 29.47
CA TYR A 373 13.88 -15.48 29.18
C TYR A 373 13.46 -14.74 30.46
N GLU A 374 12.88 -15.43 31.43
CA GLU A 374 12.52 -14.83 32.74
C GLU A 374 13.76 -14.36 33.51
N ALA A 375 14.85 -15.12 33.49
CA ALA A 375 16.12 -14.72 34.09
C ALA A 375 16.69 -13.45 33.42
N SER A 376 16.61 -13.37 32.09
CA SER A 376 17.06 -12.19 31.34
C SER A 376 16.21 -10.96 31.61
N MET A 377 14.89 -11.13 31.79
CA MET A 377 13.98 -10.04 32.15
C MET A 377 14.24 -9.51 33.57
N ASN A 378 14.44 -10.40 34.54
CA ASN A 378 14.75 -10.01 35.91
C ASN A 378 16.09 -9.25 36.01
N ALA A 379 17.08 -9.62 35.20
CA ALA A 379 18.36 -8.92 35.14
C ALA A 379 18.24 -7.49 34.58
N ILE A 380 17.33 -7.28 33.62
CA ILE A 380 17.03 -5.96 33.06
C ILE A 380 16.34 -5.07 34.11
N ASP A 381 15.38 -5.62 34.84
CA ASP A 381 14.69 -4.88 35.91
C ASP A 381 15.64 -4.50 37.05
N GLU A 382 16.58 -5.37 37.41
CA GLU A 382 17.60 -5.07 38.41
C GLU A 382 18.57 -3.96 37.93
N LEU A 383 18.95 -3.97 36.65
CA LEU A 383 19.74 -2.90 36.04
C LEU A 383 19.00 -1.56 36.07
N LEU A 384 17.71 -1.55 35.71
CA LEU A 384 16.86 -0.37 35.69
C LEU A 384 16.64 0.20 37.10
N GLY A 385 16.44 -0.66 38.10
CA GLY A 385 16.34 -0.29 39.51
C GLY A 385 17.63 0.33 40.07
N ARG A 386 18.79 -0.13 39.61
CA ARG A 386 20.09 0.42 40.01
C ARG A 386 20.39 1.78 39.37
N THR A 387 19.95 2.02 38.13
CA THR A 387 20.08 3.33 37.48
C THR A 387 19.12 4.38 38.05
N SER A 388 17.95 3.98 38.54
CA SER A 388 16.98 4.89 39.15
C SER A 388 17.27 5.21 40.62
N GLY A 389 18.03 4.36 41.33
CA GLY A 389 18.52 4.62 42.69
C GLY A 389 19.79 5.47 42.81
N SER A 390 20.47 5.79 41.71
CA SER A 390 21.70 6.62 41.70
C SER A 390 21.45 8.10 41.41
N ALA A 391 20.19 8.52 41.21
CA ALA A 391 19.82 9.91 40.93
C ALA A 391 19.40 10.71 42.18
N ASP A 392 19.56 10.16 43.39
CA ASP A 392 19.17 10.87 44.61
C ASP A 392 20.17 10.64 45.75
N LYS A 393 21.19 11.52 45.81
CA LYS A 393 21.81 11.98 47.04
C LYS A 393 22.49 13.34 46.79
N PRO A 394 22.43 14.24 47.78
CA PRO A 394 22.33 15.70 47.63
C PRO A 394 23.59 16.42 47.13
#